data_AF-A0A2K2RBH0-F1
#
_entry.id   AF-A0A2K2RBH0-F1
#
_cell.length_a   1.000
_cell.length_b   1.000
_cell.length_c   1.000
_cell.angle_alpha   90.00
_cell.angle_beta   90.00
_cell.angle_gamma   90.00
#
_symmetry.space_group_name_H-M   'P 1'
#
loop_
_entity.id
_entity.type
_entity.pdbx_description
1 polymer ?
#
loop_
_entity_poly.entity_id
_entity_poly.type
_entity_poly.pdbx_seq_one_letter_code
_entity_poly.pdbx_strand_id
1 'polypeptide(L)'
;MNKTAELNRYAFKWCWGTVDVSDARVWNPLVAEMITAASVMTELWERVLSPRQRAELSESFAAESEWDMRSAAAFLAGASRLGHASPSRMTSFSADERSSSALDEACTAWREQALQAGLPLPPARARVRHADPEHITAAVLPRLTGCDCAGYVDGERCRDRAHQGLYAAAYALNRHGADVLHADTVAKAYRATGGPAWDAVRTALVNTVAHHVGIKAQSLASLIRPTDPTRLTAFSRLVSQSNHLSREAASRGFASPFDTLDVMSEQARLHAREAVSRMRVTR
;
A
#
# COMPACT_ATOMS: atom_id res chain seq x y z
N MET A 1 9.98 30.29 4.30
CA MET A 1 9.66 28.87 3.99
C MET A 1 10.08 28.00 5.15
N ASN A 2 9.20 27.13 5.64
CA ASN A 2 9.39 26.40 6.88
C ASN A 2 10.26 25.15 6.62
N LYS A 3 11.50 25.12 7.14
CA LYS A 3 12.52 24.07 6.90
C LYS A 3 12.00 22.65 7.19
N THR A 4 11.03 22.52 8.09
CA THR A 4 10.34 21.27 8.44
C THR A 4 9.46 20.71 7.31
N ALA A 5 8.89 21.56 6.45
CA ALA A 5 8.05 21.12 5.33
C ALA A 5 8.86 20.49 4.20
N GLU A 6 10.09 20.94 3.97
CA GLU A 6 11.00 20.35 2.97
C GLU A 6 11.59 19.02 3.44
N LEU A 7 11.94 18.90 4.72
CA LEU A 7 12.47 17.65 5.31
C LEU A 7 11.45 16.50 5.22
N ASN A 8 10.17 16.79 5.41
CA ASN A 8 9.13 15.76 5.35
C ASN A 8 8.79 15.29 3.92
N ARG A 9 9.28 15.98 2.88
CA ARG A 9 8.89 15.69 1.48
C ARG A 9 9.30 14.29 1.03
N TYR A 10 10.37 13.73 1.60
CA TYR A 10 10.91 12.43 1.18
C TYR A 10 10.88 11.35 2.26
N ALA A 11 10.35 11.66 3.44
CA ALA A 11 10.26 10.72 4.56
C ALA A 11 9.63 9.37 4.16
N PHE A 12 8.62 9.40 3.27
CA PHE A 12 7.94 8.19 2.81
C PHE A 12 8.82 7.19 2.06
N LYS A 13 9.91 7.64 1.42
CA LYS A 13 10.87 6.75 0.75
C LYS A 13 11.68 5.92 1.74
N TRP A 14 11.73 6.34 3.00
CA TRP A 14 12.44 5.66 4.09
C TRP A 14 11.56 4.69 4.87
N CYS A 15 10.26 4.60 4.54
CA CYS A 15 9.44 3.47 4.99
C CYS A 15 9.96 2.21 4.30
N TRP A 16 10.40 1.23 5.07
CA TRP A 16 10.82 -0.05 4.53
C TRP A 16 9.61 -0.97 4.29
N GLY A 17 9.68 -1.81 3.26
CA GLY A 17 8.65 -2.79 2.91
C GLY A 17 9.10 -4.20 3.30
N THR A 18 10.00 -4.75 2.50
CA THR A 18 10.63 -6.07 2.67
C THR A 18 12.08 -5.90 3.10
N VAL A 19 12.55 -6.83 3.91
CA VAL A 19 13.95 -6.98 4.31
C VAL A 19 14.43 -8.31 3.76
N ASP A 20 15.61 -8.33 3.16
CA ASP A 20 16.28 -9.54 2.67
C ASP A 20 17.79 -9.37 2.87
N VAL A 21 18.35 -10.15 3.78
CA VAL A 21 19.79 -10.11 4.11
C VAL A 21 20.68 -10.70 3.01
N SER A 22 20.09 -11.37 2.01
CA SER A 22 20.82 -11.93 0.88
C SER A 22 20.97 -10.96 -0.30
N ASP A 23 20.20 -9.86 -0.32
CA ASP A 23 20.31 -8.81 -1.34
C ASP A 23 21.43 -7.82 -0.99
N ALA A 24 22.06 -7.23 -2.00
CA ALA A 24 23.08 -6.20 -1.84
C ALA A 24 22.54 -4.96 -1.09
N ARG A 25 21.24 -4.71 -1.18
CA ARG A 25 20.49 -3.79 -0.32
C ARG A 25 19.64 -4.62 0.63
N VAL A 26 19.83 -4.43 1.94
CA VAL A 26 19.15 -5.25 2.95
C VAL A 26 17.64 -5.01 3.00
N TRP A 27 17.12 -3.91 2.44
CA TRP A 27 15.70 -3.59 2.49
C TRP A 27 15.22 -2.84 1.24
N ASN A 28 13.95 -3.00 0.91
CA ASN A 28 13.30 -2.34 -0.21
C ASN A 28 12.35 -1.24 0.30
N PRO A 29 12.35 -0.01 -0.29
CA PRO A 29 11.36 1.00 0.03
C PRO A 29 9.93 0.51 -0.16
N LEU A 30 9.08 0.74 0.83
CA LEU A 30 7.65 0.42 0.79
C LEU A 30 6.98 1.05 -0.43
N VAL A 31 7.34 2.30 -0.76
CA VAL A 31 6.80 2.97 -1.96
C VAL A 31 7.13 2.20 -3.24
N ALA A 32 8.33 1.64 -3.37
CA ALA A 32 8.73 0.87 -4.54
C ALA A 32 7.90 -0.42 -4.68
N GLU A 33 7.61 -1.08 -3.55
CA GLU A 33 6.71 -2.24 -3.52
C GLU A 33 5.27 -1.87 -3.88
N MET A 34 4.77 -0.74 -3.37
CA MET A 34 3.42 -0.27 -3.67
C MET A 34 3.24 0.05 -5.16
N ILE A 35 4.16 0.77 -5.79
CA ILE A 35 4.08 1.06 -7.24
C ILE A 35 4.31 -0.21 -8.09
N THR A 36 5.13 -1.16 -7.61
CA THR A 36 5.32 -2.44 -8.30
C THR A 36 4.05 -3.29 -8.24
N ALA A 37 3.37 -3.35 -7.10
CA ALA A 37 2.05 -4.00 -7.00
C ALA A 37 1.00 -3.32 -7.90
N ALA A 38 1.00 -1.99 -7.98
CA ALA A 38 0.14 -1.29 -8.93
C ALA A 38 0.45 -1.67 -10.39
N SER A 39 1.73 -1.70 -10.77
CA SER A 39 2.18 -2.12 -12.11
C SER A 39 1.80 -3.59 -12.41
N VAL A 40 1.99 -4.50 -11.45
CA VAL A 40 1.60 -5.91 -11.60
C VAL A 40 0.10 -6.03 -11.83
N MET A 41 -0.72 -5.28 -11.08
CA MET A 41 -2.17 -5.30 -11.28
C MET A 41 -2.56 -4.81 -12.69
N THR A 42 -1.90 -3.76 -13.20
CA THR A 42 -2.10 -3.31 -14.59
C THR A 42 -1.75 -4.41 -15.60
N GLU A 43 -0.62 -5.09 -15.42
CA GLU A 43 -0.20 -6.18 -16.31
C GLU A 43 -1.13 -7.41 -16.22
N LEU A 44 -1.60 -7.77 -15.02
CA LEU A 44 -2.61 -8.81 -14.84
C LEU A 44 -3.92 -8.43 -15.55
N TRP A 45 -4.36 -7.19 -15.41
CA TRP A 45 -5.57 -6.68 -16.07
C TRP A 45 -5.47 -6.79 -17.59
N GLU A 46 -4.37 -6.31 -18.16
CA GLU A 46 -4.20 -6.20 -19.61
C GLU A 46 -3.87 -7.54 -20.28
N ARG A 47 -3.12 -8.42 -19.61
CA ARG A 47 -2.57 -9.64 -20.23
C ARG A 47 -3.17 -10.93 -19.71
N VAL A 48 -3.79 -10.95 -18.52
CA VAL A 48 -4.24 -12.19 -17.89
C VAL A 48 -5.76 -12.26 -17.77
N LEU A 49 -6.42 -11.18 -17.39
CA LEU A 49 -7.87 -11.17 -17.26
C LEU A 49 -8.55 -11.22 -18.63
N SER A 50 -9.49 -12.14 -18.79
CA SER A 50 -10.37 -12.19 -19.96
C SER A 50 -11.26 -10.94 -20.05
N PRO A 51 -11.73 -10.56 -21.25
CA PRO A 51 -12.68 -9.46 -21.40
C PRO A 51 -13.92 -9.59 -20.50
N ARG A 52 -14.43 -10.82 -20.32
CA ARG A 52 -15.56 -11.11 -19.43
C ARG A 52 -15.23 -10.79 -17.97
N GLN A 53 -14.08 -11.21 -17.45
CA GLN A 53 -13.68 -10.92 -16.07
C GLN A 53 -13.51 -9.42 -15.83
N ARG A 54 -12.96 -8.69 -16.82
CA ARG A 54 -12.82 -7.23 -16.75
C ARG A 54 -14.19 -6.53 -16.72
N ALA A 55 -15.11 -6.93 -17.59
CA ALA A 55 -16.48 -6.42 -17.61
C ALA A 55 -17.21 -6.70 -16.28
N GLU A 56 -17.13 -7.93 -15.76
CA GLU A 56 -17.73 -8.31 -14.48
C GLU A 56 -17.16 -7.48 -13.32
N LEU A 57 -15.86 -7.20 -13.30
CA LEU A 57 -15.25 -6.32 -12.30
C LEU A 57 -15.73 -4.87 -12.44
N SER A 58 -15.77 -4.33 -13.66
CA SER A 58 -16.26 -2.97 -13.90
C SER A 58 -17.72 -2.80 -13.44
N GLU A 59 -18.58 -3.77 -13.72
CA GLU A 59 -19.98 -3.78 -13.28
C GLU A 59 -20.10 -3.87 -11.75
N SER A 60 -19.35 -4.78 -11.13
CA SER A 60 -19.37 -4.99 -9.67
C SER A 60 -18.90 -3.79 -8.86
N PHE A 61 -18.08 -2.95 -9.47
CA PHE A 61 -17.58 -1.70 -8.93
C PHE A 61 -18.32 -0.49 -9.49
N ALA A 62 -19.37 -0.68 -10.29
CA ALA A 62 -20.13 0.36 -10.97
C ALA A 62 -19.24 1.46 -11.57
N ALA A 63 -18.13 1.05 -12.19
CA ALA A 63 -17.20 1.96 -12.85
C ALA A 63 -17.80 2.49 -14.16
N GLU A 64 -17.58 3.77 -14.46
CA GLU A 64 -18.10 4.40 -15.69
C GLU A 64 -17.42 3.85 -16.95
N SER A 65 -16.16 3.43 -16.83
CA SER A 65 -15.40 2.84 -17.92
C SER A 65 -14.47 1.71 -17.44
N GLU A 66 -14.03 0.86 -18.37
CA GLU A 66 -12.99 -0.14 -18.09
C GLU A 66 -11.67 0.53 -17.67
N TRP A 67 -11.37 1.71 -18.20
CA TRP A 67 -10.18 2.46 -17.83
C TRP A 67 -10.24 2.91 -16.36
N ASP A 68 -11.39 3.41 -15.89
CA ASP A 68 -11.57 3.81 -14.49
C ASP A 68 -11.38 2.62 -13.56
N MET A 69 -11.98 1.48 -13.89
CA MET A 69 -11.84 0.27 -13.09
C MET A 69 -10.40 -0.25 -13.08
N ARG A 70 -9.71 -0.28 -14.23
CA ARG A 70 -8.30 -0.67 -14.32
C ARG A 70 -7.42 0.22 -13.45
N SER A 71 -7.62 1.53 -13.53
CA SER A 71 -6.83 2.51 -12.79
C SER A 71 -7.11 2.44 -11.29
N ALA A 72 -8.38 2.28 -10.89
CA ALA A 72 -8.78 2.06 -9.51
C ALA A 72 -8.23 0.73 -8.96
N ALA A 73 -8.28 -0.35 -9.74
CA ALA A 73 -7.72 -1.65 -9.37
C ALA A 73 -6.21 -1.56 -9.11
N ALA A 74 -5.47 -0.94 -10.04
CA ALA A 74 -4.02 -0.73 -9.89
C ALA A 74 -3.69 0.13 -8.67
N PHE A 75 -4.44 1.22 -8.46
CA PHE A 75 -4.29 2.06 -7.27
C PHE A 75 -4.52 1.27 -5.98
N LEU A 76 -5.64 0.54 -5.88
CA LEU A 76 -6.00 -0.23 -4.70
C LEU A 76 -5.00 -1.36 -4.42
N ALA A 77 -4.46 -2.00 -5.46
CA ALA A 77 -3.37 -2.97 -5.31
C ALA A 77 -2.15 -2.34 -4.66
N GLY A 78 -1.69 -1.19 -5.17
CA GLY A 78 -0.55 -0.48 -4.57
C GLY A 78 -0.84 0.06 -3.16
N ALA A 79 -2.06 0.54 -2.91
CA ALA A 79 -2.46 1.09 -1.62
C ALA A 79 -2.73 0.03 -0.54
N SER A 80 -2.88 -1.26 -0.92
CA SER A 80 -3.22 -2.34 0.02
C SER A 80 -2.21 -2.52 1.17
N ARG A 81 -0.95 -2.13 0.95
CA ARG A 81 0.13 -2.25 1.95
C ARG A 81 0.38 -0.98 2.76
N LEU A 82 -0.51 0.00 2.66
CA LEU A 82 -0.32 1.31 3.28
C LEU A 82 -0.09 1.25 4.80
N GLY A 83 -0.73 0.33 5.51
CA GLY A 83 -0.58 0.17 6.96
C GLY A 83 0.78 -0.35 7.41
N HIS A 84 1.64 -0.81 6.49
CA HIS A 84 3.05 -1.05 6.80
C HIS A 84 3.79 0.23 7.17
N ALA A 85 3.32 1.40 6.70
CA ALA A 85 3.78 2.70 7.18
C ALA A 85 3.12 3.04 8.53
N SER A 86 3.56 2.34 9.57
CA SER A 86 3.11 2.51 10.95
C SER A 86 4.29 2.52 11.92
N PRO A 87 4.17 3.19 13.08
CA PRO A 87 5.24 3.25 14.07
C PRO A 87 5.74 1.86 14.47
N SER A 88 4.82 0.94 14.78
CA SER A 88 5.13 -0.41 15.27
C SER A 88 5.89 -1.23 14.25
N ARG A 89 5.46 -1.21 12.97
CA ARG A 89 6.18 -1.90 11.90
C ARG A 89 7.54 -1.27 11.70
N MET A 90 7.64 0.06 11.63
CA MET A 90 8.92 0.70 11.35
C MET A 90 9.94 0.47 12.48
N THR A 91 9.51 0.38 13.73
CA THR A 91 10.38 0.00 14.86
C THR A 91 10.78 -1.47 14.88
N SER A 92 10.07 -2.35 14.17
CA SER A 92 10.38 -3.78 14.10
C SER A 92 11.37 -4.12 12.98
N PHE A 93 12.10 -3.14 12.45
CA PHE A 93 13.21 -3.39 11.52
C PHE A 93 14.15 -4.40 12.21
N SER A 94 14.48 -5.50 11.50
CA SER A 94 15.28 -6.65 11.97
C SER A 94 14.69 -7.54 13.07
N ALA A 95 13.48 -7.28 13.59
CA ALA A 95 12.92 -8.06 14.70
C ALA A 95 12.61 -9.53 14.36
N ASP A 96 12.32 -9.83 13.10
CA ASP A 96 11.87 -11.16 12.64
C ASP A 96 13.01 -12.03 12.09
N GLU A 97 14.23 -11.48 11.96
CA GLU A 97 15.37 -12.14 11.33
C GLU A 97 16.41 -12.56 12.37
N ARG A 98 17.21 -13.59 12.05
CA ARG A 98 18.33 -13.97 12.92
C ARG A 98 19.35 -12.82 12.92
N SER A 99 19.58 -12.25 14.10
CA SER A 99 20.57 -11.18 14.28
C SER A 99 21.92 -11.60 13.70
N SER A 100 22.45 -10.72 12.84
CA SER A 100 23.79 -10.77 12.30
C SER A 100 24.35 -9.35 12.37
N SER A 101 25.68 -9.23 12.48
CA SER A 101 26.32 -7.91 12.57
C SER A 101 25.95 -7.00 11.38
N ALA A 102 25.88 -7.56 10.18
CA ALA A 102 25.50 -6.83 8.96
C ALA A 102 24.05 -6.30 9.02
N LEU A 103 23.11 -7.09 9.55
CA LEU A 103 21.72 -6.67 9.70
C LEU A 103 21.56 -5.59 10.77
N ASP A 104 22.32 -5.69 11.86
CA ASP A 104 22.32 -4.68 12.93
C ASP A 104 22.94 -3.35 12.47
N GLU A 105 24.02 -3.41 11.68
CA GLU A 105 24.63 -2.26 11.01
C GLU A 105 23.63 -1.61 10.02
N ALA A 106 22.97 -2.41 9.19
CA ALA A 106 21.96 -1.92 8.25
C ALA A 106 20.76 -1.28 8.95
N CYS A 107 20.29 -1.87 10.05
CA CYS A 107 19.21 -1.32 10.87
C CYS A 107 19.60 0.03 11.50
N THR A 108 20.81 0.12 12.03
CA THR A 108 21.36 1.36 12.60
C THR A 108 21.47 2.45 11.55
N ALA A 109 22.09 2.15 10.40
CA ALA A 109 22.25 3.09 9.30
C ALA A 109 20.89 3.55 8.73
N TRP A 110 19.95 2.62 8.52
CA TRP A 110 18.59 2.95 8.08
C TRP A 110 17.92 3.91 9.07
N ARG A 111 17.98 3.61 10.37
CA ARG A 111 17.31 4.42 11.39
C ARG A 111 17.85 5.85 11.42
N GLU A 112 19.16 6.01 11.37
CA GLU A 112 19.80 7.34 11.34
C GLU A 112 19.36 8.14 10.11
N GLN A 113 19.43 7.52 8.93
CA GLN A 113 19.07 8.17 7.67
C GLN A 113 17.56 8.47 7.58
N ALA A 114 16.71 7.58 8.09
CA ALA A 114 15.27 7.78 8.16
C ALA A 114 14.90 8.96 9.07
N LEU A 115 15.56 9.08 10.23
CA LEU A 115 15.40 10.24 11.13
C LEU A 115 15.86 11.53 10.46
N GLN A 116 17.01 11.53 9.78
CA GLN A 116 17.51 12.69 9.03
C GLN A 116 16.55 13.10 7.91
N ALA A 117 15.89 12.14 7.28
CA ALA A 117 14.86 12.37 6.26
C ALA A 117 13.48 12.72 6.84
N GLY A 118 13.36 12.93 8.15
CA GLY A 118 12.11 13.36 8.80
C GLY A 118 11.06 12.27 8.98
N LEU A 119 11.41 10.97 8.86
CA LEU A 119 10.49 9.90 9.20
C LEU A 119 10.15 9.99 10.70
N PRO A 120 8.86 10.03 11.09
CA PRO A 120 8.43 10.28 12.47
C PRO A 120 8.55 9.01 13.34
N LEU A 121 9.77 8.49 13.42
CA LEU A 121 10.11 7.33 14.22
C LEU A 121 10.02 7.68 15.71
N PRO A 122 9.41 6.82 16.53
CA PRO A 122 9.41 7.02 17.96
C PRO A 122 10.84 6.83 18.52
N PRO A 123 11.13 7.38 19.71
CA PRO A 123 12.40 7.13 20.39
C PRO A 123 12.70 5.64 20.53
N ALA A 124 13.98 5.27 20.60
CA ALA A 124 14.36 3.89 20.84
C ALA A 124 13.71 3.38 22.14
N ARG A 125 13.12 2.17 22.11
CA ARG A 125 12.42 1.54 23.25
C ARG A 125 11.12 2.23 23.70
N ALA A 126 10.62 3.23 22.97
CA ALA A 126 9.31 3.79 23.25
C ALA A 126 8.21 2.73 23.07
N ARG A 127 7.22 2.73 23.96
CA ARG A 127 6.06 1.84 23.82
C ARG A 127 5.21 2.31 22.64
N VAL A 128 5.15 1.49 21.59
CA VAL A 128 4.29 1.69 20.42
C VAL A 128 3.07 0.79 20.51
N ARG A 129 1.90 1.30 20.12
CA ARG A 129 0.71 0.47 19.97
C ARG A 129 0.87 -0.38 18.71
N HIS A 130 0.60 -1.67 18.83
CA HIS A 130 0.60 -2.59 17.70
C HIS A 130 -0.81 -2.79 17.16
N ALA A 131 -0.89 -2.90 15.84
CA ALA A 131 -2.01 -3.46 15.11
C ALA A 131 -1.46 -4.05 13.81
N ASP A 132 -2.15 -5.04 13.26
CA ASP A 132 -1.73 -5.63 11.99
C ASP A 132 -1.82 -4.60 10.86
N PRO A 133 -0.87 -4.60 9.91
CA PRO A 133 -0.82 -3.62 8.83
C PRO A 133 -2.13 -3.54 8.03
N GLU A 134 -2.84 -4.65 7.84
CA GLU A 134 -4.07 -4.65 7.05
C GLU A 134 -5.19 -3.88 7.78
N HIS A 135 -5.28 -4.03 9.10
CA HIS A 135 -6.22 -3.26 9.92
C HIS A 135 -5.91 -1.75 9.86
N ILE A 136 -4.63 -1.38 9.84
CA ILE A 136 -4.21 0.01 9.70
C ILE A 136 -4.56 0.54 8.31
N THR A 137 -4.32 -0.22 7.24
CA THR A 137 -4.73 0.15 5.87
C THR A 137 -6.24 0.43 5.84
N ALA A 138 -7.06 -0.49 6.35
CA ALA A 138 -8.51 -0.32 6.39
C ALA A 138 -8.95 0.94 7.16
N ALA A 139 -8.28 1.25 8.26
CA ALA A 139 -8.60 2.37 9.13
C ALA A 139 -8.27 3.74 8.51
N VAL A 140 -7.25 3.82 7.66
CA VAL A 140 -6.74 5.12 7.16
C VAL A 140 -7.05 5.38 5.69
N LEU A 141 -7.18 4.34 4.86
CA LEU A 141 -7.30 4.49 3.42
C LEU A 141 -8.51 5.35 2.99
N PRO A 142 -9.74 5.14 3.51
CA PRO A 142 -10.90 5.94 3.09
C PRO A 142 -10.69 7.44 3.23
N ARG A 143 -10.04 7.88 4.32
CA ARG A 143 -9.77 9.30 4.53
C ARG A 143 -8.73 9.85 3.57
N LEU A 144 -7.71 9.06 3.29
CA LEU A 144 -6.64 9.44 2.37
C LEU A 144 -7.11 9.49 0.91
N THR A 145 -8.27 8.89 0.61
CA THR A 145 -8.90 8.86 -0.71
C THR A 145 -10.17 9.73 -0.82
N GLY A 146 -10.41 10.63 0.15
CA GLY A 146 -11.42 11.70 0.02
C GLY A 146 -12.48 11.74 1.13
N CYS A 147 -12.53 10.76 2.03
CA CYS A 147 -13.50 10.76 3.12
C CYS A 147 -13.06 11.64 4.31
N ASP A 148 -13.76 12.73 4.57
CA ASP A 148 -13.47 13.65 5.69
C ASP A 148 -14.31 13.38 6.95
N CYS A 149 -15.10 12.30 6.96
CA CYS A 149 -15.99 11.90 8.07
C CYS A 149 -15.21 11.85 9.42
N ALA A 150 -15.30 12.92 10.21
CA ALA A 150 -14.67 13.01 11.53
C ALA A 150 -15.30 12.00 12.50
N GLY A 151 -14.49 11.11 13.07
CA GLY A 151 -14.88 10.26 14.21
C GLY A 151 -15.64 8.97 13.88
N TYR A 152 -15.88 8.64 12.61
CA TYR A 152 -16.50 7.36 12.24
C TYR A 152 -15.45 6.39 11.72
N VAL A 153 -14.63 5.86 12.63
CA VAL A 153 -13.62 4.82 12.33
C VAL A 153 -14.18 3.42 12.60
N ASP A 154 -15.46 3.33 12.96
CA ASP A 154 -16.21 2.10 13.27
C ASP A 154 -16.56 1.32 12.00
N GLY A 155 -15.85 1.57 10.90
CA GLY A 155 -15.73 0.61 9.82
C GLY A 155 -16.87 0.46 8.84
N GLU A 156 -18.09 0.80 9.22
CA GLU A 156 -19.25 0.41 8.41
C GLU A 156 -20.02 1.59 7.83
N ARG A 157 -19.86 2.81 8.36
CA ARG A 157 -20.74 3.93 8.00
C ARG A 157 -20.03 5.27 8.00
N CYS A 158 -19.65 5.76 6.82
CA CYS A 158 -19.58 7.21 6.61
C CYS A 158 -20.98 7.74 6.35
N ARG A 159 -21.24 8.96 6.84
CA ARG A 159 -22.53 9.66 6.66
C ARG A 159 -22.82 9.97 5.19
N ASP A 160 -21.76 10.21 4.42
CA ASP A 160 -21.87 10.39 2.99
C ASP A 160 -21.96 9.03 2.29
N ARG A 161 -23.10 8.77 1.65
CA ARG A 161 -23.33 7.55 0.86
C ARG A 161 -22.36 7.42 -0.30
N ALA A 162 -21.87 8.54 -0.85
CA ALA A 162 -20.88 8.52 -1.92
C ALA A 162 -19.54 7.92 -1.47
N HIS A 163 -19.21 8.01 -0.17
CA HIS A 163 -17.97 7.47 0.38
C HIS A 163 -18.06 6.04 0.91
N GLN A 164 -19.24 5.43 0.96
CA GLN A 164 -19.40 4.04 1.44
C GLN A 164 -18.57 3.06 0.62
N GLY A 165 -18.44 3.30 -0.69
CA GLY A 165 -17.61 2.49 -1.57
C GLY A 165 -16.11 2.49 -1.19
N LEU A 166 -15.61 3.58 -0.60
CA LEU A 166 -14.22 3.67 -0.13
C LEU A 166 -13.98 2.72 1.04
N TYR A 167 -14.94 2.61 1.96
CA TYR A 167 -14.86 1.67 3.09
C TYR A 167 -14.97 0.24 2.56
N ALA A 168 -15.96 -0.06 1.72
CA ALA A 168 -16.10 -1.40 1.14
C ALA A 168 -14.81 -1.86 0.43
N ALA A 169 -14.20 -0.99 -0.38
CA ALA A 169 -12.91 -1.26 -1.00
C ALA A 169 -11.79 -1.46 0.03
N ALA A 170 -11.66 -0.56 1.01
CA ALA A 170 -10.64 -0.66 2.06
C ALA A 170 -10.78 -1.95 2.88
N TYR A 171 -11.99 -2.38 3.23
CA TYR A 171 -12.23 -3.66 3.91
C TYR A 171 -11.90 -4.86 3.02
N ALA A 172 -12.23 -4.79 1.73
CA ALA A 172 -11.93 -5.86 0.78
C ALA A 172 -10.42 -6.09 0.60
N LEU A 173 -9.58 -5.05 0.65
CA LEU A 173 -8.12 -5.20 0.53
C LEU A 173 -7.50 -5.99 1.69
N ASN A 174 -8.20 -6.09 2.82
CA ASN A 174 -7.62 -6.50 4.08
C ASN A 174 -8.27 -7.79 4.62
N ARG A 175 -8.78 -8.65 3.72
CA ARG A 175 -9.23 -10.00 4.09
C ARG A 175 -8.01 -10.91 4.28
N HIS A 176 -7.91 -11.49 5.46
CA HIS A 176 -6.97 -12.58 5.74
C HIS A 176 -7.71 -13.91 5.65
N GLY A 177 -7.46 -14.67 4.58
CA GLY A 177 -8.16 -15.94 4.36
C GLY A 177 -9.68 -15.74 4.19
N ALA A 178 -10.48 -16.41 5.01
CA ALA A 178 -11.94 -16.29 4.99
C ALA A 178 -12.47 -15.12 5.83
N ASP A 179 -11.67 -14.62 6.77
CA ASP A 179 -12.13 -13.70 7.82
C ASP A 179 -12.29 -12.27 7.28
N VAL A 180 -13.49 -11.72 7.49
CA VAL A 180 -13.77 -10.30 7.25
C VAL A 180 -13.35 -9.54 8.49
N LEU A 181 -12.62 -8.43 8.31
CA LEU A 181 -12.26 -7.57 9.43
C LEU A 181 -13.49 -7.06 10.15
N HIS A 182 -13.56 -7.31 11.46
CA HIS A 182 -14.59 -6.72 12.30
C HIS A 182 -14.32 -5.21 12.46
N ALA A 183 -15.37 -4.40 12.38
CA ALA A 183 -15.33 -2.94 12.56
C ALA A 183 -14.52 -2.51 13.79
N ASP A 184 -14.75 -3.18 14.93
CA ASP A 184 -14.04 -2.91 16.18
C ASP A 184 -12.52 -3.09 16.08
N THR A 185 -12.06 -4.04 15.27
CA THR A 185 -10.63 -4.30 15.06
C THR A 185 -10.00 -3.15 14.29
N VAL A 186 -10.68 -2.64 13.27
CA VAL A 186 -10.24 -1.47 12.49
C VAL A 186 -10.25 -0.19 13.35
N ALA A 187 -11.29 0.01 14.16
CA ALA A 187 -11.37 1.12 15.11
C ALA A 187 -10.24 1.07 16.16
N LYS A 188 -9.88 -0.12 16.65
CA LYS A 188 -8.71 -0.32 17.54
C LYS A 188 -7.41 -0.03 16.80
N ALA A 189 -7.26 -0.50 15.56
CA ALA A 189 -6.05 -0.27 14.76
C ALA A 189 -5.81 1.20 14.45
N TYR A 190 -6.85 2.03 14.35
CA TYR A 190 -6.70 3.47 14.21
C TYR A 190 -5.85 4.09 15.33
N ARG A 191 -5.91 3.54 16.54
CA ARG A 191 -5.11 3.99 17.69
C ARG A 191 -3.61 3.66 17.57
N ALA A 192 -3.24 2.76 16.66
CA ALA A 192 -1.86 2.37 16.36
C ALA A 192 -1.28 3.10 15.14
N THR A 193 -2.05 4.01 14.51
CA THR A 193 -1.65 4.69 13.27
C THR A 193 -0.48 5.66 13.43
N GLY A 194 -0.17 6.12 14.65
CA GLY A 194 0.90 7.09 14.91
C GLY A 194 0.51 8.56 14.72
N GLY A 195 -0.75 8.87 14.41
CA GLY A 195 -1.27 10.22 14.37
C GLY A 195 -0.87 11.05 13.13
N PRO A 196 -1.02 12.39 13.19
CA PRO A 196 -0.92 13.27 12.01
C PRO A 196 0.41 13.23 11.26
N ALA A 197 1.53 13.02 11.96
CA ALA A 197 2.84 12.93 11.31
C ALA A 197 2.93 11.68 10.40
N TRP A 198 2.43 10.54 10.88
CA TRP A 198 2.33 9.32 10.07
C TRP A 198 1.28 9.41 8.97
N ASP A 199 0.22 10.20 9.18
CA ASP A 199 -0.76 10.49 8.12
C ASP A 199 -0.17 11.29 6.96
N ALA A 200 0.74 12.22 7.23
CA ALA A 200 1.45 12.93 6.17
C ALA A 200 2.32 11.98 5.33
N VAL A 201 3.02 11.05 5.99
CA VAL A 201 3.80 9.99 5.32
C VAL A 201 2.90 9.11 4.45
N ARG A 202 1.78 8.63 5.00
CA ARG A 202 0.81 7.81 4.27
C ARG A 202 0.14 8.55 3.12
N THR A 203 -0.17 9.83 3.29
CA THR A 203 -0.67 10.70 2.21
C THR A 203 0.33 10.76 1.06
N ALA A 204 1.62 10.93 1.35
CA ALA A 204 2.66 10.96 0.33
C ALA A 204 2.79 9.61 -0.41
N LEU A 205 2.71 8.48 0.30
CA LEU A 205 2.67 7.15 -0.31
C LEU A 205 1.48 6.98 -1.25
N VAL A 206 0.27 7.27 -0.76
CA VAL A 206 -0.98 7.17 -1.52
C VAL A 206 -0.95 8.05 -2.77
N ASN A 207 -0.51 9.31 -2.63
CA ASN A 207 -0.40 10.22 -3.77
C ASN A 207 0.65 9.77 -4.79
N THR A 208 1.73 9.15 -4.33
CA THR A 208 2.76 8.58 -5.23
C THR A 208 2.19 7.43 -6.06
N VAL A 209 1.44 6.51 -5.44
CA VAL A 209 0.76 5.43 -6.17
C VAL A 209 -0.30 5.98 -7.13
N ALA A 210 -1.12 6.93 -6.68
CA ALA A 210 -2.14 7.56 -7.51
C ALA A 210 -1.52 8.24 -8.74
N HIS A 211 -0.43 8.99 -8.54
CA HIS A 211 0.32 9.61 -9.64
C HIS A 211 0.88 8.55 -10.61
N HIS A 212 1.47 7.47 -10.09
CA HIS A 212 2.03 6.39 -10.90
C HIS A 212 1.00 5.74 -11.83
N VAL A 213 -0.23 5.54 -11.36
CA VAL A 213 -1.32 4.96 -12.17
C VAL A 213 -2.10 5.99 -13.00
N GLY A 214 -1.83 7.28 -12.81
CA GLY A 214 -2.45 8.36 -13.58
C GLY A 214 -3.82 8.83 -13.05
N ILE A 215 -4.08 8.73 -11.74
CA ILE A 215 -5.32 9.24 -11.11
C ILE A 215 -5.01 10.21 -9.96
N LYS A 216 -6.06 10.86 -9.44
CA LYS A 216 -6.00 11.58 -8.16
C LYS A 216 -6.50 10.65 -7.06
N ALA A 217 -5.79 10.54 -5.94
CA ALA A 217 -6.23 9.68 -4.84
C ALA A 217 -7.63 10.04 -4.32
N GLN A 218 -7.95 11.35 -4.30
CA GLN A 218 -9.24 11.87 -3.84
C GLN A 218 -10.40 11.62 -4.82
N SER A 219 -10.12 11.20 -6.06
CA SER A 219 -11.17 10.88 -7.03
C SER A 219 -11.60 9.42 -6.96
N LEU A 220 -11.06 8.59 -6.06
CA LEU A 220 -11.38 7.17 -6.03
C LEU A 220 -12.89 6.91 -5.88
N ALA A 221 -13.61 7.70 -5.07
CA ALA A 221 -15.05 7.56 -4.87
C ALA A 221 -15.89 7.87 -6.13
N SER A 222 -15.34 8.66 -7.07
CA SER A 222 -15.99 8.90 -8.36
C SER A 222 -15.66 7.83 -9.39
N LEU A 223 -14.52 7.13 -9.24
CA LEU A 223 -14.11 6.07 -10.16
C LEU A 223 -14.83 4.74 -9.90
N ILE A 224 -15.10 4.42 -8.64
CA ILE A 224 -15.70 3.14 -8.24
C ILE A 224 -16.72 3.29 -7.11
N ARG A 225 -17.76 2.47 -7.18
CA ARG A 225 -18.77 2.26 -6.13
C ARG A 225 -19.05 0.76 -6.03
N PRO A 226 -18.26 0.01 -5.24
CA PRO A 226 -18.51 -1.40 -5.00
C PRO A 226 -19.95 -1.68 -4.57
N THR A 227 -20.65 -2.55 -5.31
CA THR A 227 -22.05 -2.91 -5.04
C THR A 227 -22.24 -4.36 -4.64
N ASP A 228 -21.30 -5.27 -4.99
CA ASP A 228 -21.40 -6.72 -4.75
C ASP A 228 -20.30 -7.25 -3.80
N PRO A 229 -20.65 -7.67 -2.57
CA PRO A 229 -19.72 -8.27 -1.60
C PRO A 229 -18.99 -9.55 -2.08
N THR A 230 -19.62 -10.36 -2.92
CA THR A 230 -19.02 -11.60 -3.43
C THR A 230 -17.85 -11.26 -4.36
N ARG A 231 -18.04 -10.23 -5.18
CA ARG A 231 -17.06 -9.77 -6.17
C ARG A 231 -15.89 -9.04 -5.52
N LEU A 232 -16.12 -8.36 -4.39
CA LEU A 232 -15.06 -7.84 -3.53
C LEU A 232 -14.10 -8.95 -3.04
N THR A 233 -14.60 -10.17 -2.81
CA THR A 233 -13.77 -11.31 -2.41
C THR A 233 -12.83 -11.75 -3.54
N ALA A 234 -13.35 -11.85 -4.76
CA ALA A 234 -12.54 -12.19 -5.93
C ALA A 234 -11.50 -11.10 -6.22
N PHE A 235 -11.89 -9.83 -6.10
CA PHE A 235 -10.98 -8.70 -6.26
C PHE A 235 -9.87 -8.69 -5.20
N SER A 236 -10.20 -8.98 -3.93
CA SER A 236 -9.22 -9.12 -2.85
C SER A 236 -8.14 -10.14 -3.18
N ARG A 237 -8.52 -11.32 -3.71
CA ARG A 237 -7.57 -12.35 -4.14
C ARG A 237 -6.65 -11.86 -5.26
N LEU A 238 -7.18 -11.09 -6.21
CA LEU A 238 -6.38 -10.50 -7.29
C LEU A 238 -5.37 -9.48 -6.74
N VAL A 239 -5.76 -8.67 -5.75
CA VAL A 239 -4.84 -7.76 -5.04
C VAL A 239 -3.76 -8.53 -4.29
N SER A 240 -4.12 -9.58 -3.54
CA SER A 240 -3.15 -10.44 -2.85
C SER A 240 -2.17 -11.09 -3.83
N GLN A 241 -2.66 -11.56 -4.98
CA GLN A 241 -1.83 -12.12 -6.04
C GLN A 241 -0.86 -11.08 -6.60
N SER A 242 -1.34 -9.85 -6.87
CA SER A 242 -0.49 -8.76 -7.32
C SER A 242 0.64 -8.45 -6.32
N ASN A 243 0.30 -8.34 -5.02
CA ASN A 243 1.28 -8.11 -3.96
C ASN A 243 2.33 -9.22 -3.86
N HIS A 244 1.90 -10.48 -4.01
CA HIS A 244 2.81 -11.62 -3.98
C HIS A 244 3.82 -11.57 -5.12
N LEU A 245 3.35 -11.42 -6.36
CA LEU A 245 4.19 -11.29 -7.55
C LEU A 245 5.12 -10.06 -7.47
N SER A 246 4.63 -8.95 -6.92
CA SER A 246 5.45 -7.76 -6.72
C SER A 246 6.65 -8.03 -5.81
N ARG A 247 6.50 -8.84 -4.76
CA ARG A 247 7.62 -9.17 -3.86
C ARG A 247 8.61 -10.13 -4.53
N GLU A 248 8.11 -11.14 -5.26
CA GLU A 248 8.96 -12.03 -6.04
C GLU A 248 9.70 -11.32 -7.17
N ALA A 249 9.15 -10.22 -7.68
CA ALA A 249 9.83 -9.39 -8.66
C ALA A 249 10.90 -8.51 -7.99
N ALA A 250 10.64 -8.02 -6.77
CA ALA A 250 11.59 -7.22 -6.00
C ALA A 250 12.85 -7.99 -5.59
N SER A 251 12.79 -9.32 -5.46
CA SER A 251 13.98 -10.16 -5.15
C SER A 251 15.04 -10.18 -6.26
N ARG A 252 14.85 -9.40 -7.34
CA ARG A 252 15.81 -9.21 -8.43
C ARG A 252 16.60 -7.91 -8.31
N GLY A 253 16.39 -7.17 -7.22
CA GLY A 253 17.12 -5.96 -6.89
C GLY A 253 16.20 -4.92 -6.27
N PHE A 254 16.54 -4.49 -5.06
CA PHE A 254 15.78 -3.46 -4.36
C PHE A 254 16.05 -2.06 -4.90
N ALA A 255 15.02 -1.21 -4.86
CA ALA A 255 15.13 0.20 -5.19
C ALA A 255 15.93 0.95 -4.11
N SER A 256 16.54 2.07 -4.50
CA SER A 256 17.19 2.97 -3.56
C SER A 256 16.21 4.03 -3.08
N PRO A 257 16.16 4.39 -1.78
CA PRO A 257 15.37 5.55 -1.32
C PRO A 257 15.84 6.89 -1.96
N PHE A 258 17.04 6.89 -2.55
CA PHE A 258 17.59 8.03 -3.28
C PHE A 258 17.14 8.11 -4.75
N ASP A 259 16.54 7.04 -5.29
CA ASP A 259 16.06 7.04 -6.68
C ASP A 259 14.92 8.05 -6.85
N THR A 260 14.80 8.61 -8.06
CA THR A 260 13.64 9.43 -8.42
C THR A 260 12.40 8.55 -8.54
N LEU A 261 11.22 9.15 -8.40
CA LEU A 261 9.97 8.39 -8.55
C LEU A 261 9.78 7.85 -9.97
N ASP A 262 10.35 8.52 -10.98
CA ASP A 262 10.31 8.07 -12.37
C ASP A 262 11.16 6.81 -12.55
N VAL A 263 12.39 6.80 -12.02
CA VAL A 263 13.26 5.61 -12.05
C VAL A 263 12.61 4.43 -11.34
N MET A 264 12.06 4.65 -10.13
CA MET A 264 11.32 3.61 -9.41
C MET A 264 10.11 3.10 -10.22
N SER A 265 9.39 4.00 -10.89
CA SER A 265 8.21 3.67 -11.70
C SER A 265 8.56 2.86 -12.95
N GLU A 266 9.65 3.19 -13.62
CA GLU A 266 10.15 2.45 -14.78
C GLU A 266 10.58 1.03 -14.40
N GLN A 267 11.35 0.91 -13.31
CA GLN A 267 11.75 -0.38 -12.74
C GLN A 267 10.52 -1.22 -12.34
N ALA A 268 9.55 -0.62 -11.64
CA ALA A 268 8.30 -1.28 -11.25
C ALA A 268 7.55 -1.87 -12.45
N ARG A 269 7.46 -1.13 -13.56
CA ARG A 269 6.81 -1.60 -14.80
C ARG A 269 7.59 -2.74 -15.45
N LEU A 270 8.93 -2.69 -15.45
CA LEU A 270 9.78 -3.76 -15.97
C LEU A 270 9.59 -5.05 -15.14
N HIS A 271 9.72 -4.94 -13.82
CA HIS A 271 9.51 -6.03 -12.88
C HIS A 271 8.12 -6.66 -12.98
N ALA A 272 7.08 -5.83 -13.12
CA ALA A 272 5.71 -6.30 -13.31
C ALA A 272 5.53 -7.11 -14.60
N ARG A 273 6.05 -6.61 -15.74
CA ARG A 273 6.00 -7.32 -17.03
C ARG A 273 6.68 -8.68 -16.95
N GLU A 274 7.85 -8.75 -16.32
CA GLU A 274 8.59 -10.00 -16.16
C GLU A 274 7.86 -11.00 -15.25
N ALA A 275 7.32 -10.54 -14.12
CA ALA A 275 6.58 -11.37 -13.19
C ALA A 275 5.35 -12.00 -13.85
N VAL A 276 4.52 -11.19 -14.52
CA VAL A 276 3.31 -11.66 -15.21
C VAL A 276 3.66 -12.55 -16.40
N SER A 277 4.75 -12.27 -17.13
CA SER A 277 5.17 -13.12 -18.26
C SER A 277 5.58 -14.53 -17.79
N ARG A 278 6.25 -14.66 -16.64
CA ARG A 278 6.63 -15.98 -16.08
C ARG A 278 5.43 -16.84 -15.70
N MET A 279 4.37 -16.24 -15.18
CA MET A 279 3.13 -16.96 -14.85
C MET A 279 2.45 -17.60 -16.08
N ARG A 280 2.62 -17.00 -17.27
CA ARG A 280 2.02 -17.51 -18.50
C ARG A 280 2.78 -18.70 -19.07
N VAL A 281 4.07 -18.84 -18.75
CA VAL A 281 4.92 -19.96 -19.21
C VAL A 281 4.72 -21.21 -18.34
N THR A 282 4.22 -21.05 -17.12
CA THR A 282 3.98 -22.15 -16.17
C THR A 282 2.56 -22.75 -16.26
N ARG A 283 1.76 -22.32 -17.24
CA ARG A 283 0.43 -22.87 -17.55
C ARG A 283 0.44 -23.54 -18.90
#